data_AF-A0AB35AQ60-F1
#
_entry.id   AF-A0AB35AQ60-F1
#
_cell.length_a   1.000
_cell.length_b   1.000
_cell.length_c   1.000
_cell.angle_alpha   90.00
_cell.angle_beta   90.00
_cell.angle_gamma   90.00
#
_symmetry.space_group_name_H-M   'P 1'
#
loop_
_entity.id
_entity.type
_entity.pdbx_description
1 polymer ?
#
loop_
_entity_poly.entity_id
_entity_poly.type
_entity_poly.pdbx_seq_one_letter_code
_entity_poly.pdbx_strand_id
1 'polypeptide(L)'
;MTVRQCVIVLEDGVSGSLLAESVRPKAFAPCGDRPFLAWLMREMQRFGVEEFVVLVSSCSAQLEDAIEQIRSFLPKQSEIILSTCPFSSGAGSALLYSKPLLRERFFLCHGEALFSGNLSRFLQQAREGNSVLVRSVDGLSRYGNVRLQPDGEYVEDLYFEHDRSKTSGFASSGIYIFDHSIFDHLTENCSLEKDVLPALARNRSLKAVPLSGAFWDIGKMADDEIQALDLSGSLLRPAVFLDRDGVINRDHGWVGTRERFEWESNVRETIARIADRGYHIFIVTNQSGIARGFYSERDLEHLMDWVIDSIREYGGNVDDWRYCPIHPEAVIEKYRGTSMDRKPGPGMLLDLLQRWELCPSCCLMFGDQPSDMAAARAAGVEGVTVGPVSLAELIASREGF
;
A
#
# COMPACT_ATOMS: atom_id res chain seq x y z
N MET A 1 -10.50 9.67 -0.62
CA MET A 1 -9.44 9.49 -1.65
C MET A 1 -8.86 8.08 -1.63
N THR A 2 -8.93 7.42 -0.46
CA THR A 2 -8.40 6.08 -0.25
C THR A 2 -9.16 5.01 -1.01
N VAL A 3 -8.41 4.20 -1.76
CA VAL A 3 -8.89 2.98 -2.39
C VAL A 3 -8.61 1.83 -1.41
N ARG A 4 -9.67 1.21 -0.86
CA ARG A 4 -9.56 0.17 0.18
C ARG A 4 -9.59 -1.26 -0.36
N GLN A 5 -9.89 -1.43 -1.64
CA GLN A 5 -10.01 -2.74 -2.28
C GLN A 5 -8.95 -2.91 -3.38
N CYS A 6 -8.35 -4.10 -3.44
CA CYS A 6 -7.46 -4.53 -4.51
C CYS A 6 -7.96 -5.83 -5.14
N VAL A 7 -8.18 -5.78 -6.45
CA VAL A 7 -8.50 -6.93 -7.28
C VAL A 7 -7.19 -7.49 -7.82
N ILE A 8 -6.93 -8.76 -7.56
CA ILE A 8 -5.70 -9.43 -7.99
C ILE A 8 -6.07 -10.47 -9.03
N VAL A 9 -5.56 -10.33 -10.25
CA VAL A 9 -5.74 -11.30 -11.33
C VAL A 9 -4.62 -12.33 -11.24
N LEU A 10 -4.96 -13.59 -11.00
CA LEU A 10 -4.01 -14.70 -11.10
C LEU A 10 -4.17 -15.38 -12.44
N GLU A 11 -3.11 -15.39 -13.23
CA GLU A 11 -3.05 -16.16 -14.47
C GLU A 11 -2.63 -17.61 -14.16
N ASP A 12 -3.21 -18.57 -14.89
CA ASP A 12 -2.79 -19.96 -14.80
C ASP A 12 -1.38 -20.09 -15.38
N GLY A 13 -0.42 -20.49 -14.54
CA GLY A 13 0.94 -20.71 -14.98
C GLY A 13 1.03 -21.87 -15.96
N VAL A 14 1.51 -21.64 -17.18
CA VAL A 14 1.98 -22.71 -18.06
C VAL A 14 3.38 -23.13 -17.58
N SER A 15 3.46 -23.92 -16.50
CA SER A 15 4.74 -24.57 -16.18
C SER A 15 4.94 -25.72 -17.17
N GLY A 16 5.91 -25.57 -18.07
CA GLY A 16 6.36 -26.60 -19.01
C GLY A 16 7.16 -27.74 -18.36
N SER A 17 6.91 -28.07 -17.08
CA SER A 17 7.56 -29.18 -16.41
C SER A 17 6.60 -30.37 -16.29
N LEU A 18 7.05 -31.52 -16.80
CA LEU A 18 6.40 -32.83 -16.76
C LEU A 18 6.38 -33.43 -15.33
N LEU A 19 5.96 -32.65 -14.33
CA LEU A 19 5.62 -33.12 -12.99
C LEU A 19 4.14 -32.77 -12.74
N ALA A 20 3.30 -33.74 -13.08
CA ALA A 20 1.86 -33.70 -12.86
C ALA A 20 1.52 -33.63 -11.36
N GLU A 21 0.66 -32.68 -10.97
CA GLU A 21 -0.61 -32.89 -10.20
C GLU A 21 -1.18 -31.62 -9.55
N SER A 22 -0.54 -30.45 -9.63
CA SER A 22 -1.21 -29.18 -9.27
C SER A 22 -0.59 -27.98 -10.01
N VAL A 23 -1.28 -27.45 -11.03
CA VAL A 23 -0.91 -26.17 -11.64
C VAL A 23 -1.19 -25.08 -10.62
N ARG A 24 -0.15 -24.58 -9.96
CA ARG A 24 -0.24 -23.47 -9.00
C ARG A 24 0.21 -22.19 -9.71
N PRO A 25 -0.52 -21.06 -9.61
CA PRO A 25 -0.07 -19.78 -10.16
C PRO A 25 1.32 -19.41 -9.65
N LYS A 26 2.18 -18.80 -10.49
CA LYS A 26 3.56 -18.42 -10.08
C LYS A 26 3.56 -17.47 -8.89
N ALA A 27 2.49 -16.71 -8.69
CA ALA A 27 2.28 -15.84 -7.53
C ALA A 27 2.42 -16.56 -6.17
N PHE A 28 2.27 -17.89 -6.13
CA PHE A 28 2.48 -18.69 -4.92
C PHE A 28 3.90 -19.24 -4.75
N ALA A 29 4.80 -18.98 -5.69
CA ALA A 29 6.20 -19.35 -5.55
C ALA A 29 6.84 -18.59 -4.38
N PRO A 30 7.69 -19.24 -3.58
CA PRO A 30 8.41 -18.58 -2.51
C PRO A 30 9.41 -17.57 -3.08
N CYS A 31 9.43 -16.36 -2.53
CA CYS A 31 10.41 -15.34 -2.85
C CYS A 31 11.02 -14.82 -1.53
N GLY A 32 12.00 -15.55 -1.00
CA GLY A 32 12.48 -15.40 0.37
C GLY A 32 11.71 -16.32 1.33
N ASP A 33 11.17 -15.75 2.40
CA ASP A 33 10.50 -16.49 3.48
C ASP A 33 8.98 -16.65 3.30
N ARG A 34 8.41 -16.08 2.23
CA ARG A 34 6.97 -16.13 1.96
C ARG A 34 6.65 -16.12 0.46
N PRO A 35 5.41 -16.46 0.05
CA PRO A 35 5.00 -16.41 -1.35
C PRO A 35 5.01 -14.99 -1.92
N PHE A 36 5.26 -14.86 -3.24
CA PHE A 36 5.21 -13.56 -3.94
C PHE A 36 3.91 -12.79 -3.70
N LEU A 37 2.76 -13.48 -3.74
CA LEU A 37 1.45 -12.89 -3.50
C LEU A 37 1.32 -12.27 -2.10
N ALA A 38 1.99 -12.85 -1.08
CA ALA A 38 2.01 -12.28 0.26
C ALA A 38 2.77 -10.94 0.30
N TRP A 39 3.89 -10.85 -0.42
CA TRP A 39 4.62 -9.58 -0.58
C TRP A 39 3.77 -8.52 -1.28
N LEU A 40 3.09 -8.90 -2.37
CA LEU A 40 2.20 -8.00 -3.10
C LEU A 40 1.08 -7.47 -2.19
N MET A 41 0.34 -8.36 -1.52
CA MET A 41 -0.75 -7.96 -0.64
C MET A 41 -0.27 -7.08 0.52
N ARG A 42 0.87 -7.41 1.12
CA ARG A 42 1.50 -6.61 2.16
C ARG A 42 1.87 -5.21 1.69
N GLU A 43 2.41 -5.07 0.47
CA GLU A 43 2.68 -3.77 -0.14
C GLU A 43 1.40 -2.97 -0.36
N MET A 44 0.33 -3.60 -0.83
CA MET A 44 -0.97 -2.92 -0.99
C MET A 44 -1.56 -2.46 0.36
N GLN A 45 -1.38 -3.23 1.44
CA GLN A 45 -1.84 -2.86 2.79
C GLN A 45 -1.21 -1.57 3.33
N ARG A 46 0.01 -1.23 2.88
CA ARG A 46 0.66 0.04 3.21
C ARG A 46 -0.16 1.24 2.75
N PHE A 47 -0.80 1.11 1.59
CA PHE A 47 -1.53 2.20 0.94
C PHE A 47 -3.04 2.16 1.23
N GLY A 48 -3.43 1.48 2.31
CA GLY A 48 -4.80 1.48 2.84
C GLY A 48 -5.72 0.41 2.25
N VAL A 49 -5.19 -0.54 1.50
CA VAL A 49 -5.96 -1.71 1.07
C VAL A 49 -6.21 -2.63 2.27
N GLU A 50 -7.46 -3.03 2.43
CA GLU A 50 -7.92 -3.91 3.52
C GLU A 50 -8.69 -5.12 2.96
N GLU A 51 -9.18 -5.01 1.73
CA GLU A 51 -10.00 -6.01 1.07
C GLU A 51 -9.35 -6.44 -0.24
N PHE A 52 -9.22 -7.75 -0.43
CA PHE A 52 -8.65 -8.35 -1.62
C PHE A 52 -9.67 -9.24 -2.32
N VAL A 53 -9.86 -9.03 -3.62
CA VAL A 53 -10.66 -9.92 -4.47
C VAL A 53 -9.70 -10.62 -5.43
N VAL A 54 -9.45 -11.90 -5.20
CA VAL A 54 -8.50 -12.69 -5.99
C VAL A 54 -9.27 -13.42 -7.08
N LEU A 55 -9.05 -13.00 -8.33
CA LEU A 55 -9.66 -13.61 -9.50
C LEU A 55 -8.82 -14.82 -9.93
N VAL A 56 -9.46 -15.97 -9.97
CA VAL A 56 -8.85 -17.25 -10.35
C VAL A 56 -9.68 -17.95 -11.43
N SER A 57 -9.01 -18.74 -12.27
CA SER A 57 -9.66 -19.58 -13.29
C SER A 57 -10.46 -20.73 -12.68
N SER A 58 -9.96 -21.29 -11.57
CA SER A 58 -10.54 -22.42 -10.86
C SER A 58 -10.15 -22.34 -9.37
N CYS A 59 -11.09 -22.71 -8.49
CA CYS A 59 -10.84 -22.79 -7.06
C CYS A 59 -10.61 -24.26 -6.69
N SER A 60 -9.40 -24.58 -6.23
CA SER A 60 -9.07 -25.88 -5.65
C SER A 60 -8.87 -25.73 -4.15
N ALA A 61 -9.07 -26.81 -3.39
CA ALA A 61 -8.81 -26.80 -1.94
C ALA A 61 -7.36 -26.36 -1.61
N GLN A 62 -6.40 -26.72 -2.48
CA GLN A 62 -5.00 -26.31 -2.35
C GLN A 62 -4.79 -24.79 -2.49
N LEU A 63 -5.62 -24.12 -3.30
CA LEU A 63 -5.60 -22.67 -3.45
C LEU A 63 -6.18 -21.99 -2.21
N GLU A 64 -7.28 -22.50 -1.68
CA GLU A 64 -7.90 -22.02 -0.44
C GLU A 64 -6.90 -22.11 0.73
N ASP A 65 -6.25 -23.26 0.90
CA ASP A 65 -5.20 -23.45 1.90
C ASP A 65 -4.02 -22.48 1.70
N ALA A 66 -3.64 -22.21 0.45
CA ALA A 66 -2.57 -21.27 0.12
C ALA A 66 -2.92 -19.84 0.55
N ILE A 67 -4.15 -19.41 0.28
CA ILE A 67 -4.64 -18.08 0.64
C ILE A 67 -4.74 -17.95 2.16
N GLU A 68 -5.18 -19.00 2.85
CA GLU A 68 -5.24 -18.99 4.32
C GLU A 68 -3.84 -18.87 4.94
N GLN A 69 -2.85 -19.57 4.39
CA GLN A 69 -1.44 -19.40 4.78
C GLN A 69 -0.95 -17.95 4.55
N ILE A 70 -1.34 -17.32 3.43
CA ILE A 70 -0.95 -15.93 3.13
C ILE A 70 -1.43 -14.95 4.20
N ARG A 71 -2.61 -15.16 4.79
CA ARG A 71 -3.13 -14.27 5.86
C ARG A 71 -2.17 -14.10 7.03
N SER A 72 -1.39 -15.14 7.35
CA SER A 72 -0.43 -15.10 8.46
C SER A 72 0.77 -14.17 8.23
N PHE A 73 1.07 -13.82 6.97
CA PHE A 73 2.16 -12.92 6.60
C PHE A 73 1.73 -11.45 6.51
N LEU A 74 0.43 -11.17 6.62
CA LEU A 74 -0.10 -9.81 6.47
C LEU A 74 -0.02 -9.06 7.81
N PRO A 75 0.52 -7.83 7.83
CA PRO A 75 0.62 -7.02 9.05
C PRO A 75 -0.75 -6.67 9.66
N LYS A 76 -1.77 -6.55 8.80
CA LYS A 76 -3.14 -6.19 9.18
C LYS A 76 -4.11 -7.30 8.81
N GLN A 77 -5.21 -7.37 9.56
CA GLN A 77 -6.34 -8.21 9.18
C GLN A 77 -6.93 -7.69 7.85
N SER A 78 -7.19 -8.62 6.94
CA SER A 78 -7.77 -8.32 5.64
C SER A 78 -8.86 -9.31 5.27
N GLU A 79 -9.88 -8.81 4.60
CA GLU A 79 -10.84 -9.65 3.90
C GLU A 79 -10.21 -10.11 2.58
N ILE A 80 -10.25 -11.42 2.31
CA ILE A 80 -9.74 -12.00 1.06
C ILE A 80 -10.85 -12.89 0.50
N ILE A 81 -11.34 -12.54 -0.68
CA ILE A 81 -12.43 -13.21 -1.37
C ILE A 81 -11.85 -13.85 -2.63
N LEU A 82 -12.06 -15.15 -2.79
CA LEU A 82 -11.74 -15.85 -4.04
C LEU A 82 -12.94 -15.76 -4.98
N SER A 83 -12.72 -15.32 -6.21
CA SER A 83 -13.75 -15.24 -7.25
C SER A 83 -13.33 -16.06 -8.46
N THR A 84 -14.10 -17.12 -8.75
CA THR A 84 -13.93 -17.95 -9.94
C THR A 84 -14.85 -17.50 -11.05
N CYS A 85 -14.29 -17.18 -12.20
CA CYS A 85 -15.07 -16.91 -13.40
C CYS A 85 -15.36 -18.22 -14.16
N PRO A 86 -16.62 -18.55 -14.48
CA PRO A 86 -16.94 -19.76 -15.24
C PRO A 86 -16.53 -19.68 -16.72
N PHE A 87 -16.11 -18.50 -17.21
CA PHE A 87 -15.75 -18.26 -18.60
C PHE A 87 -14.23 -18.35 -18.80
N SER A 88 -13.80 -19.03 -19.88
CA SER A 88 -12.39 -19.28 -20.20
C SER A 88 -11.67 -18.09 -20.86
N SER A 89 -12.15 -16.86 -20.72
CA SER A 89 -11.92 -15.79 -21.67
C SER A 89 -11.18 -14.56 -21.13
N GLY A 90 -10.21 -14.79 -20.23
CA GLY A 90 -9.21 -13.80 -19.82
C GLY A 90 -9.66 -12.82 -18.72
N ALA A 91 -8.72 -11.96 -18.32
CA ALA A 91 -8.86 -11.07 -17.16
C ALA A 91 -10.08 -10.13 -17.21
N GLY A 92 -10.47 -9.67 -18.42
CA GLY A 92 -11.61 -8.77 -18.59
C GLY A 92 -12.94 -9.44 -18.23
N SER A 93 -13.15 -10.68 -18.71
CA SER A 93 -14.35 -11.46 -18.40
C SER A 93 -14.45 -11.80 -16.91
N ALA A 94 -13.32 -12.16 -16.29
CA ALA A 94 -13.26 -12.40 -14.85
C ALA A 94 -13.60 -11.14 -14.03
N LEU A 95 -13.07 -9.99 -14.45
CA LEU A 95 -13.36 -8.70 -13.82
C LEU A 95 -14.87 -8.37 -13.91
N LEU A 96 -15.48 -8.53 -15.10
CA LEU A 96 -16.91 -8.31 -15.30
C LEU A 96 -17.77 -9.18 -14.39
N TYR A 97 -17.44 -10.47 -14.29
CA TYR A 97 -18.16 -11.41 -13.43
C TYR A 97 -18.08 -11.02 -11.94
N SER A 98 -16.91 -10.52 -11.51
CA SER A 98 -16.69 -10.10 -10.13
C SER A 98 -17.34 -8.77 -9.75
N LYS A 99 -17.96 -8.03 -10.69
CA LYS A 99 -18.56 -6.69 -10.47
C LYS A 99 -19.36 -6.53 -9.18
N PRO A 100 -20.25 -7.47 -8.76
CA PRO A 100 -21.02 -7.31 -7.52
C PRO A 100 -20.18 -7.27 -6.24
N LEU A 101 -18.94 -7.78 -6.30
CA LEU A 101 -17.98 -7.78 -5.20
C LEU A 101 -17.15 -6.48 -5.17
N LEU A 102 -17.13 -5.71 -6.26
CA LEU A 102 -16.18 -4.62 -6.43
C LEU A 102 -16.73 -3.30 -5.92
N ARG A 103 -15.91 -2.61 -5.11
CA ARG A 103 -16.19 -1.23 -4.70
C ARG A 103 -16.24 -0.31 -5.92
N GLU A 104 -16.84 0.87 -5.77
CA GLU A 104 -16.92 1.87 -6.84
C GLU A 104 -15.55 2.19 -7.44
N ARG A 105 -14.51 2.16 -6.60
CA ARG A 105 -13.13 2.42 -6.97
C ARG A 105 -12.20 1.39 -6.34
N PHE A 106 -11.35 0.77 -7.14
CA PHE A 106 -10.49 -0.34 -6.72
C PHE A 106 -9.16 -0.33 -7.47
N PHE A 107 -8.14 -0.90 -6.84
CA PHE A 107 -6.91 -1.28 -7.54
C PHE A 107 -7.15 -2.55 -8.35
N LEU A 108 -6.56 -2.67 -9.52
CA LEU A 108 -6.38 -3.95 -10.20
C LEU A 108 -4.89 -4.21 -10.38
N CYS A 109 -4.43 -5.39 -9.95
CA CYS A 109 -3.04 -5.82 -10.06
C CYS A 109 -2.97 -7.19 -10.74
N HIS A 110 -1.98 -7.40 -11.61
CA HIS A 110 -1.57 -8.75 -11.95
C HIS A 110 -0.84 -9.36 -10.75
N GLY A 111 -1.21 -10.59 -10.36
CA GLY A 111 -0.62 -11.24 -9.18
C GLY A 111 0.85 -11.62 -9.30
N GLU A 112 1.43 -11.45 -10.50
CA GLU A 112 2.84 -11.70 -10.80
C GLU A 112 3.66 -10.41 -10.88
N ALA A 113 3.04 -9.24 -10.69
CA ALA A 113 3.68 -7.94 -10.76
C ALA A 113 3.67 -7.24 -9.39
N LEU A 114 4.84 -6.77 -8.93
CA LEU A 114 5.00 -6.04 -7.68
C LEU A 114 5.75 -4.74 -7.94
N PHE A 115 5.24 -3.65 -7.36
CA PHE A 115 5.87 -2.33 -7.39
C PHE A 115 6.07 -1.81 -5.97
N SER A 116 7.29 -1.40 -5.63
CA SER A 116 7.62 -0.95 -4.26
C SER A 116 7.61 0.57 -4.05
N GLY A 117 7.37 1.35 -5.11
CA GLY A 117 7.36 2.81 -5.04
C GLY A 117 6.15 3.37 -4.27
N ASN A 118 6.11 4.69 -4.11
CA ASN A 118 5.07 5.37 -3.34
C ASN A 118 3.73 5.42 -4.10
N LEU A 119 2.85 4.44 -3.89
CA LEU A 119 1.52 4.40 -4.51
C LEU A 119 0.59 5.54 -4.04
N SER A 120 0.89 6.25 -2.95
CA SER A 120 0.14 7.48 -2.63
C SER A 120 0.30 8.55 -3.70
N ARG A 121 1.44 8.59 -4.41
CA ARG A 121 1.61 9.45 -5.61
C ARG A 121 0.73 9.01 -6.76
N PHE A 122 0.47 7.70 -6.87
CA PHE A 122 -0.46 7.17 -7.86
C PHE A 122 -1.89 7.62 -7.53
N LEU A 123 -2.34 7.39 -6.30
CA LEU A 123 -3.66 7.81 -5.80
C LEU A 123 -3.87 9.33 -5.87
N GLN A 124 -2.82 10.12 -5.62
CA GLN A 124 -2.87 11.58 -5.69
C GLN A 124 -3.17 12.08 -7.12
N GLN A 125 -2.55 11.46 -8.13
CA GLN A 125 -2.64 11.85 -9.54
C GLN A 125 -3.83 11.18 -10.26
N ALA A 126 -4.18 9.96 -9.85
CA ALA A 126 -5.37 9.24 -10.26
C ALA A 126 -6.48 9.51 -9.23
N ARG A 127 -7.10 10.69 -9.27
CA ARG A 127 -8.22 11.04 -8.37
C ARG A 127 -9.56 10.48 -8.84
N GLU A 128 -9.73 10.40 -10.15
CA GLU A 128 -10.98 10.05 -10.83
C GLU A 128 -10.63 9.27 -12.10
N GLY A 129 -11.59 8.52 -12.64
CA GLY A 129 -11.40 7.79 -13.87
C GLY A 129 -10.46 6.59 -13.74
N ASN A 130 -10.17 6.02 -14.91
CA ASN A 130 -9.32 4.86 -15.07
C ASN A 130 -7.87 5.30 -15.28
N SER A 131 -6.96 4.71 -14.53
CA SER A 131 -5.53 5.06 -14.56
C SER A 131 -4.65 3.81 -14.57
N VAL A 132 -3.52 3.89 -15.28
CA VAL A 132 -2.45 2.89 -15.26
C VAL A 132 -1.18 3.50 -14.68
N LEU A 133 -0.54 2.76 -13.78
CA LEU A 133 0.80 3.13 -13.32
C LEU A 133 1.79 2.72 -14.40
N VAL A 134 2.53 3.71 -14.91
CA VAL A 134 3.59 3.50 -15.90
C VAL A 134 4.95 3.74 -15.26
N ARG A 135 5.95 3.02 -15.75
CA ARG A 135 7.32 3.07 -15.23
C ARG A 135 8.27 3.41 -16.36
N SER A 136 9.27 4.24 -16.07
CA SER A 136 10.36 4.50 -17.01
C SER A 136 11.28 3.29 -17.06
N VAL A 137 11.63 2.84 -18.27
CA VAL A 137 12.50 1.68 -18.47
C VAL A 137 13.54 2.00 -19.52
N ASP A 138 14.80 1.74 -19.16
CA ASP A 138 15.93 1.77 -20.09
C ASP A 138 16.08 0.40 -20.74
N GLY A 139 16.22 0.34 -22.06
CA GLY A 139 16.40 -0.91 -22.81
C GLY A 139 15.17 -1.84 -22.75
N LEU A 140 14.12 -1.51 -23.49
CA LEU A 140 12.84 -2.24 -23.53
C LEU A 140 12.95 -3.57 -24.29
N SER A 141 13.58 -4.57 -23.69
CA SER A 141 13.68 -5.91 -24.29
C SER A 141 12.71 -6.95 -23.72
N ARG A 142 12.08 -6.71 -22.55
CA ARG A 142 11.22 -7.70 -21.86
C ARG A 142 9.80 -7.23 -21.47
N TYR A 143 9.45 -5.96 -21.67
CA TYR A 143 8.17 -5.40 -21.18
C TYR A 143 7.34 -4.76 -22.29
N GLY A 144 6.02 -4.67 -22.08
CA GLY A 144 5.10 -3.96 -22.97
C GLY A 144 5.35 -2.46 -22.95
N ASN A 145 5.22 -1.81 -24.10
CA ASN A 145 5.40 -0.38 -24.31
C ASN A 145 4.08 0.38 -24.10
N VAL A 146 4.16 1.50 -23.39
CA VAL A 146 3.05 2.47 -23.28
C VAL A 146 3.48 3.76 -23.96
N ARG A 147 2.69 4.20 -24.94
CA ARG A 147 2.89 5.49 -25.59
C ARG A 147 1.95 6.50 -24.94
N LEU A 148 2.51 7.63 -24.54
CA LEU A 148 1.74 8.73 -23.96
C LEU A 148 1.40 9.75 -25.03
N GLN A 149 0.26 10.42 -24.85
CA GLN A 149 -0.09 11.57 -25.67
C GLN A 149 0.90 12.73 -25.44
N PRO A 150 0.92 13.76 -26.32
CA PRO A 150 1.83 14.91 -26.17
C PRO A 150 1.69 15.67 -24.85
N ASP A 151 0.53 15.59 -24.19
CA ASP A 151 0.31 16.16 -22.85
C ASP A 151 1.00 15.37 -21.72
N GLY A 152 1.42 14.13 -21.98
CA GLY A 152 2.04 13.23 -21.02
C GLY A 152 1.08 12.68 -19.97
N GLU A 153 -0.22 13.01 -20.04
CA GLU A 153 -1.21 12.65 -19.04
C GLU A 153 -2.01 11.40 -19.45
N TYR A 154 -2.35 11.27 -20.73
CA TYR A 154 -3.17 10.17 -21.21
C TYR A 154 -2.37 9.16 -22.01
N VAL A 155 -2.81 7.90 -21.95
CA VAL A 155 -2.27 6.87 -22.82
C VAL A 155 -2.77 7.11 -24.24
N GLU A 156 -1.84 7.17 -25.19
CA GLU A 156 -2.14 7.18 -26.62
C GLU A 156 -2.38 5.76 -27.12
N ASP A 157 -1.48 4.83 -26.75
CA ASP A 157 -1.55 3.43 -27.18
C ASP A 157 -0.77 2.52 -26.22
N LEU A 158 -1.16 1.24 -26.14
CA LEU A 158 -0.46 0.21 -25.38
C LEU A 158 -0.06 -0.93 -26.33
N TYR A 159 1.24 -1.16 -26.46
CA TYR A 159 1.78 -2.30 -27.21
C TYR A 159 2.36 -3.30 -26.22
N PHE A 160 1.72 -4.46 -26.08
CA PHE A 160 2.25 -5.53 -25.22
C PHE A 160 3.33 -6.37 -25.92
N GLU A 161 3.67 -6.01 -27.17
CA GLU A 161 4.74 -6.61 -27.97
C GLU A 161 6.06 -5.82 -27.86
N HIS A 162 7.18 -6.52 -28.02
CA HIS A 162 8.53 -5.96 -27.88
C HIS A 162 8.94 -5.14 -29.10
N ASP A 163 9.31 -3.88 -28.89
CA ASP A 163 9.96 -3.03 -29.89
C ASP A 163 11.46 -2.90 -29.58
N ARG A 164 12.28 -3.75 -30.21
CA ARG A 164 13.74 -3.80 -30.02
C ARG A 164 14.47 -2.55 -30.55
N SER A 165 13.77 -1.64 -31.22
CA SER A 165 14.37 -0.45 -31.83
C SER A 165 14.47 0.75 -30.89
N LYS A 166 13.78 0.72 -29.73
CA LYS A 166 13.76 1.84 -28.78
C LYS A 166 14.75 1.64 -27.62
N THR A 167 15.47 2.72 -27.30
CA THR A 167 16.48 2.74 -26.23
C THR A 167 15.89 3.06 -24.86
N SER A 168 14.76 3.77 -24.79
CA SER A 168 14.06 4.12 -23.54
C SER A 168 12.57 4.38 -23.82
N GLY A 169 11.74 4.23 -22.78
CA GLY A 169 10.31 4.52 -22.86
C GLY A 169 9.54 4.15 -21.59
N PHE A 170 8.21 4.19 -21.68
CA PHE A 170 7.33 3.78 -20.59
C PHE A 170 6.84 2.36 -20.79
N ALA A 171 6.76 1.59 -19.70
CA ALA A 171 6.08 0.31 -19.66
C ALA A 171 4.93 0.33 -18.66
N SER A 172 3.92 -0.51 -18.92
CA SER A 172 2.89 -0.78 -17.92
C SER A 172 3.51 -1.54 -16.75
N SER A 173 3.11 -1.18 -15.53
CA SER A 173 3.43 -1.95 -14.33
C SER A 173 2.45 -3.11 -14.07
N GLY A 174 1.37 -3.21 -14.84
CA GLY A 174 0.29 -4.15 -14.50
C GLY A 174 -0.50 -3.76 -13.25
N ILE A 175 -0.35 -2.51 -12.79
CA ILE A 175 -1.10 -1.92 -11.67
C ILE A 175 -1.97 -0.80 -12.21
N TYR A 176 -3.25 -0.87 -11.89
CA TYR A 176 -4.29 0.01 -12.38
C TYR A 176 -5.15 0.50 -11.22
N ILE A 177 -5.79 1.65 -11.41
CA ILE A 177 -6.94 2.09 -10.62
C ILE A 177 -8.10 2.23 -11.59
N PHE A 178 -9.20 1.56 -11.28
CA PHE A 178 -10.42 1.66 -12.06
C PHE A 178 -11.55 2.19 -11.19
N ASP A 179 -12.49 2.86 -11.83
CA ASP A 179 -13.82 3.05 -11.29
C ASP A 179 -14.84 2.22 -12.08
N HIS A 180 -16.11 2.25 -11.67
CA HIS A 180 -17.16 1.45 -12.33
C HIS A 180 -17.41 1.79 -13.80
N SER A 181 -16.88 2.90 -14.33
CA SER A 181 -16.96 3.18 -15.78
C SER A 181 -16.23 2.13 -16.62
N ILE A 182 -15.27 1.40 -16.03
CA ILE A 182 -14.57 0.31 -16.71
C ILE A 182 -15.54 -0.76 -17.23
N PHE A 183 -16.66 -0.98 -16.53
CA PHE A 183 -17.62 -2.03 -16.87
C PHE A 183 -18.41 -1.71 -18.15
N ASP A 184 -18.46 -0.45 -18.58
CA ASP A 184 -19.09 -0.07 -19.85
C ASP A 184 -18.26 -0.52 -21.06
N HIS A 185 -17.00 -0.90 -20.83
CA HIS A 185 -16.07 -1.39 -21.84
C HIS A 185 -15.84 -2.90 -21.77
N LEU A 186 -16.45 -3.60 -20.81
CA LEU A 186 -16.29 -5.03 -20.60
C LEU A 186 -17.45 -5.82 -21.22
N THR A 187 -17.11 -6.88 -21.95
CA THR A 187 -18.09 -7.83 -22.50
C THR A 187 -17.80 -9.25 -22.05
N GLU A 188 -18.77 -10.13 -22.22
CA GLU A 188 -18.52 -11.57 -22.15
C GLU A 188 -17.49 -11.94 -23.23
N ASN A 189 -16.33 -12.47 -22.82
CA ASN A 189 -15.20 -12.82 -23.68
C ASN A 189 -14.32 -11.67 -24.17
N CYS A 190 -13.90 -10.79 -23.26
CA CYS A 190 -12.89 -9.77 -23.55
C CYS A 190 -11.60 -9.96 -22.74
N SER A 191 -10.46 -9.63 -23.37
CA SER A 191 -9.17 -9.45 -22.71
C SER A 191 -9.02 -8.00 -22.27
N LEU A 192 -8.57 -7.81 -21.02
CA LEU A 192 -8.31 -6.48 -20.47
C LEU A 192 -7.23 -5.78 -21.32
N GLU A 193 -6.17 -6.50 -21.68
CA GLU A 193 -4.99 -6.00 -22.36
C GLU A 193 -5.21 -5.75 -23.86
N LYS A 194 -5.93 -6.67 -24.53
CA LYS A 194 -6.11 -6.61 -26.00
C LYS A 194 -7.32 -5.80 -26.43
N ASP A 195 -8.36 -5.77 -25.61
CA ASP A 195 -9.65 -5.17 -26.00
C ASP A 195 -9.94 -3.89 -25.21
N VAL A 196 -9.87 -3.96 -23.87
CA VAL A 196 -10.38 -2.91 -22.98
C VAL A 196 -9.41 -1.75 -22.84
N LEU A 197 -8.16 -1.99 -22.44
CA LEU A 197 -7.15 -0.94 -22.26
C LEU A 197 -6.93 -0.13 -23.56
N PRO A 198 -6.81 -0.76 -24.75
CA PRO A 198 -6.73 0.00 -26.01
C PRO A 198 -7.99 0.80 -26.31
N ALA A 199 -9.18 0.31 -25.95
CA ALA A 199 -10.43 1.07 -26.11
C ALA A 199 -10.46 2.33 -25.22
N LEU A 200 -10.02 2.21 -23.95
CA LEU A 200 -9.92 3.36 -23.06
C LEU A 200 -8.88 4.38 -23.55
N ALA A 201 -7.73 3.91 -24.05
CA ALA A 201 -6.70 4.79 -24.62
C ALA A 201 -7.24 5.58 -25.82
N ARG A 202 -7.92 4.91 -26.77
CA ARG A 202 -8.57 5.58 -27.93
C ARG A 202 -9.60 6.62 -27.51
N ASN A 203 -10.35 6.36 -26.43
CA ASN A 203 -11.38 7.25 -25.92
C ASN A 203 -10.84 8.35 -24.99
N ARG A 204 -9.52 8.42 -24.78
CA ARG A 204 -8.87 9.33 -23.81
C ARG A 204 -9.42 9.17 -22.38
N SER A 205 -9.79 7.95 -22.01
CA SER A 205 -10.32 7.62 -20.68
C SER A 205 -9.35 6.79 -19.83
N LEU A 206 -8.12 6.56 -20.31
CA LEU A 206 -7.04 5.93 -19.55
C LEU A 206 -5.89 6.93 -19.30
N LYS A 207 -5.76 7.35 -18.05
CA LYS A 207 -4.65 8.21 -17.60
C LYS A 207 -3.40 7.38 -17.34
N ALA A 208 -2.24 7.88 -17.75
CA ALA A 208 -0.95 7.32 -17.37
C ALA A 208 -0.37 8.08 -16.18
N VAL A 209 0.11 7.35 -15.17
CA VAL A 209 0.79 7.97 -14.03
C VAL A 209 2.21 7.42 -13.93
N PRO A 210 3.22 8.20 -14.38
CA PRO A 210 4.60 7.77 -14.32
C PRO A 210 5.12 7.81 -12.89
N LEU A 211 5.63 6.68 -12.39
CA LEU A 211 6.29 6.59 -11.09
C LEU A 211 7.62 5.86 -11.17
N SER A 212 8.52 6.26 -10.29
CA SER A 212 9.81 5.60 -10.06
C SER A 212 9.70 4.68 -8.86
N GLY A 213 10.34 3.52 -8.95
CA GLY A 213 10.35 2.50 -7.90
C GLY A 213 10.89 1.19 -8.45
N ALA A 214 11.27 0.28 -7.55
CA ALA A 214 11.63 -1.05 -7.97
C ALA A 214 10.37 -1.82 -8.41
N PHE A 215 10.56 -2.69 -9.39
CA PHE A 215 9.49 -3.42 -10.05
C PHE A 215 9.95 -4.84 -10.33
N TRP A 216 9.11 -5.81 -9.99
CA TRP A 216 9.31 -7.22 -10.26
C TRP A 216 8.13 -7.76 -11.04
N ASP A 217 8.42 -8.54 -12.08
CA ASP A 217 7.43 -9.27 -12.88
C ASP A 217 7.92 -10.71 -12.97
N ILE A 218 7.41 -11.56 -12.08
CA ILE A 218 7.82 -12.96 -12.01
C ILE A 218 7.21 -13.78 -13.15
N GLY A 219 6.19 -13.27 -13.83
CA GLY A 219 5.62 -13.88 -15.03
C GLY A 219 6.64 -13.99 -16.15
N LYS A 220 7.55 -13.00 -16.23
CA LYS A 220 8.66 -12.94 -17.20
C LYS A 220 9.96 -13.59 -16.74
N MET A 221 10.00 -14.13 -15.52
CA MET A 221 11.18 -14.81 -14.95
C MET A 221 11.10 -16.33 -15.16
N ALA A 222 12.27 -16.95 -15.30
CA ALA A 222 12.42 -18.40 -15.25
C ALA A 222 12.27 -18.92 -13.81
N ASP A 223 11.91 -20.20 -13.66
CA ASP A 223 11.58 -20.77 -12.34
C ASP A 223 12.78 -20.74 -11.37
N ASP A 224 14.00 -20.89 -11.87
CA ASP A 224 15.24 -20.78 -11.09
C ASP A 224 15.53 -19.33 -10.65
N GLU A 225 15.24 -18.34 -11.50
CA GLU A 225 15.31 -16.92 -11.13
C GLU A 225 14.33 -16.58 -10.00
N ILE A 226 13.10 -17.12 -10.05
CA ILE A 226 12.08 -16.90 -9.01
C ILE A 226 12.50 -17.56 -7.70
N GLN A 227 13.04 -18.78 -7.73
CA GLN A 227 13.51 -19.49 -6.53
C GLN A 227 14.70 -18.78 -5.86
N ALA A 228 15.55 -18.10 -6.63
CA ALA A 228 16.67 -17.32 -6.12
C ALA A 228 16.27 -15.91 -5.67
N LEU A 229 15.03 -15.46 -5.98
CA LEU A 229 14.56 -14.12 -5.66
C LEU A 229 14.24 -14.02 -4.16
N ASP A 230 14.98 -13.17 -3.46
CA ASP A 230 14.67 -12.78 -2.08
C ASP A 230 14.19 -11.33 -2.04
N LEU A 231 12.87 -11.15 -1.86
CA LEU A 231 12.27 -9.83 -1.80
C LEU A 231 12.46 -9.15 -0.44
N SER A 232 12.84 -9.88 0.60
CA SER A 232 12.99 -9.33 1.96
C SER A 232 14.02 -8.19 1.99
N GLY A 233 15.16 -8.36 1.28
CA GLY A 233 16.21 -7.35 1.21
C GLY A 233 15.81 -6.05 0.49
N SER A 234 14.72 -6.07 -0.28
CA SER A 234 14.20 -4.89 -1.00
C SER A 234 12.92 -4.31 -0.40
N LEU A 235 12.12 -5.14 0.29
CA LEU A 235 10.80 -4.78 0.80
C LEU A 235 10.74 -4.63 2.31
N LEU A 236 11.74 -5.10 3.07
CA LEU A 236 11.90 -4.74 4.48
C LEU A 236 12.64 -3.41 4.58
N ARG A 237 12.00 -2.41 5.19
CA ARG A 237 12.40 -1.00 5.07
C ARG A 237 12.60 -0.37 6.44
N PRO A 238 13.40 0.70 6.52
CA PRO A 238 13.39 1.55 7.70
C PRO A 238 12.00 2.15 7.92
N ALA A 239 11.73 2.54 9.16
CA ALA A 239 10.45 3.13 9.53
C ALA A 239 10.59 4.41 10.34
N VAL A 240 9.60 5.27 10.21
CA VAL A 240 9.42 6.46 11.02
C VAL A 240 8.14 6.31 11.84
N PHE A 241 8.29 6.39 13.16
CA PHE A 241 7.20 6.54 14.11
C PHE A 241 7.02 8.02 14.40
N LEU A 242 5.81 8.52 14.26
CA LEU A 242 5.45 9.90 14.54
C LEU A 242 4.50 9.92 15.73
N ASP A 243 4.77 10.75 16.75
CA ASP A 243 3.66 11.21 17.58
C ASP A 243 2.71 12.08 16.75
N ARG A 244 1.51 12.30 17.26
CA ARG A 244 0.49 13.09 16.60
C ARG A 244 0.50 14.53 17.10
N ASP A 245 0.17 14.72 18.38
CA ASP A 245 0.14 16.03 19.02
C ASP A 245 1.58 16.53 19.22
N GLY A 246 1.86 17.79 18.88
CA GLY A 246 3.21 18.39 18.94
C GLY A 246 4.13 18.04 17.76
N VAL A 247 3.73 17.12 16.87
CA VAL A 247 4.55 16.64 15.74
C VAL A 247 3.81 16.75 14.40
N ILE A 248 2.62 16.14 14.29
CA ILE A 248 1.76 16.22 13.09
C ILE A 248 0.78 17.38 13.22
N ASN A 249 0.20 17.57 14.41
CA ASN A 249 -0.66 18.70 14.73
C ASN A 249 -0.12 19.49 15.90
N ARG A 250 -0.50 20.76 15.99
CA ARG A 250 -0.26 21.56 17.19
C ARG A 250 -0.94 20.93 18.40
N ASP A 251 -0.24 20.87 19.52
CA ASP A 251 -0.83 20.39 20.76
C ASP A 251 -1.72 21.46 21.41
N HIS A 252 -3.03 21.34 21.18
CA HIS A 252 -4.07 22.13 21.84
C HIS A 252 -4.73 21.42 23.02
N GLY A 253 -4.17 20.27 23.44
CA GLY A 253 -4.73 19.42 24.49
C GLY A 253 -5.99 18.66 24.07
N TRP A 254 -5.93 17.32 24.09
CA TRP A 254 -7.06 16.42 23.81
C TRP A 254 -7.74 16.70 22.46
N VAL A 255 -6.96 16.76 21.38
CA VAL A 255 -7.49 16.96 20.02
C VAL A 255 -8.18 15.67 19.56
N GLY A 256 -9.51 15.66 19.58
CA GLY A 256 -10.33 14.50 19.22
C GLY A 256 -11.25 14.71 18.01
N THR A 257 -11.30 15.93 17.47
CA THR A 257 -12.15 16.26 16.33
C THR A 257 -11.39 17.13 15.33
N ARG A 258 -11.88 17.17 14.09
CA ARG A 258 -11.26 17.90 12.97
C ARG A 258 -11.17 19.40 13.24
N GLU A 259 -12.16 19.97 13.93
CA GLU A 259 -12.26 21.42 14.20
C GLU A 259 -11.16 21.89 15.14
N ARG A 260 -10.65 21.00 15.99
CA ARG A 260 -9.54 21.28 16.91
C ARG A 260 -8.18 20.89 16.34
N PHE A 261 -8.15 20.29 15.15
CA PHE A 261 -6.93 19.81 14.53
C PHE A 261 -6.29 20.93 13.70
N GLU A 262 -5.15 21.42 14.17
CA GLU A 262 -4.34 22.39 13.44
C GLU A 262 -3.04 21.71 12.99
N TRP A 263 -2.84 21.60 11.67
CA TRP A 263 -1.63 21.00 11.10
C TRP A 263 -0.37 21.76 11.51
N GLU A 264 0.70 21.01 11.79
CA GLU A 264 2.04 21.60 11.86
C GLU A 264 2.50 22.09 10.48
N SER A 265 3.36 23.11 10.49
CA SER A 265 3.82 23.75 9.25
C SER A 265 4.59 22.76 8.37
N ASN A 266 4.22 22.65 7.08
CA ASN A 266 4.86 21.78 6.08
C ASN A 266 4.89 20.27 6.42
N VAL A 267 4.09 19.80 7.39
CA VAL A 267 4.17 18.42 7.86
C VAL A 267 3.71 17.41 6.82
N ARG A 268 2.66 17.73 6.04
CA ARG A 268 2.11 16.82 5.02
C ARG A 268 3.09 16.62 3.86
N GLU A 269 3.71 17.69 3.40
CA GLU A 269 4.79 17.67 2.41
C GLU A 269 6.01 16.92 2.95
N THR A 270 6.30 17.05 4.25
CA THR A 270 7.39 16.32 4.90
C THR A 270 7.11 14.83 4.94
N ILE A 271 5.91 14.42 5.34
CA ILE A 271 5.49 13.01 5.32
C ILE A 271 5.51 12.45 3.89
N ALA A 272 5.11 13.24 2.89
CA ALA A 272 5.23 12.86 1.48
C ALA A 272 6.69 12.60 1.07
N ARG A 273 7.62 13.47 1.47
CA ARG A 273 9.06 13.29 1.23
C ARG A 273 9.64 12.06 1.93
N ILE A 274 9.13 11.68 3.10
CA ILE A 274 9.53 10.44 3.80
C ILE A 274 9.00 9.22 3.04
N ALA A 275 7.74 9.26 2.58
CA ALA A 275 7.12 8.18 1.83
C ALA A 275 7.79 7.96 0.46
N ASP A 276 8.18 9.04 -0.23
CA ASP A 276 8.90 8.98 -1.51
C ASP A 276 10.28 8.29 -1.39
N ARG A 277 10.87 8.30 -0.20
CA ARG A 277 12.12 7.59 0.13
C ARG A 277 11.92 6.13 0.49
N GLY A 278 10.66 5.66 0.51
CA GLY A 278 10.33 4.27 0.76
C GLY A 278 10.22 3.87 2.23
N TYR A 279 10.33 4.80 3.19
CA TYR A 279 10.13 4.49 4.61
C TYR A 279 8.69 4.01 4.87
N HIS A 280 8.54 3.11 5.85
CA HIS A 280 7.26 2.93 6.52
C HIS A 280 6.97 4.13 7.43
N ILE A 281 5.73 4.59 7.47
CA ILE A 281 5.34 5.71 8.32
C ILE A 281 4.21 5.28 9.23
N PHE A 282 4.42 5.40 10.54
CA PHE A 282 3.44 5.03 11.55
C PHE A 282 3.10 6.20 12.47
N ILE A 283 1.87 6.23 12.96
CA ILE A 283 1.44 7.18 13.99
C ILE A 283 1.22 6.45 15.32
N VAL A 284 1.80 6.95 16.41
CA VAL A 284 1.70 6.34 17.76
C VAL A 284 1.38 7.40 18.80
N THR A 285 0.19 7.37 19.41
CA THR A 285 -0.28 8.51 20.22
C THR A 285 -1.04 8.17 21.51
N ASN A 286 -0.78 8.95 22.58
CA ASN A 286 -1.39 8.79 23.91
C ASN A 286 -2.77 9.48 24.00
N GLN A 287 -3.84 8.86 23.50
CA GLN A 287 -5.17 9.48 23.37
C GLN A 287 -6.03 9.42 24.65
N SER A 288 -5.50 10.00 25.74
CA SER A 288 -6.17 10.01 27.04
C SER A 288 -7.38 10.95 27.16
N GLY A 289 -7.71 11.70 26.10
CA GLY A 289 -8.97 12.45 26.03
C GLY A 289 -10.18 11.53 26.00
N ILE A 290 -10.03 10.32 25.44
CA ILE A 290 -11.05 9.26 25.44
C ILE A 290 -11.35 8.82 26.87
N ALA A 291 -10.32 8.49 27.66
CA ALA A 291 -10.47 8.11 29.07
C ALA A 291 -11.14 9.18 29.94
N ARG A 292 -11.01 10.45 29.56
CA ARG A 292 -11.60 11.60 30.25
C ARG A 292 -13.00 11.96 29.74
N GLY A 293 -13.49 11.30 28.70
CA GLY A 293 -14.82 11.54 28.13
C GLY A 293 -14.93 12.81 27.27
N PHE A 294 -13.81 13.34 26.76
CA PHE A 294 -13.83 14.51 25.88
C PHE A 294 -14.28 14.17 24.45
N TYR A 295 -14.02 12.94 24.00
CA TYR A 295 -14.42 12.39 22.71
C TYR A 295 -14.39 10.85 22.79
N SER A 296 -15.03 10.18 21.84
CA SER A 296 -15.08 8.72 21.77
C SER A 296 -13.94 8.14 20.92
N GLU A 297 -13.74 6.82 21.00
CA GLU A 297 -12.84 6.10 20.08
C GLU A 297 -13.28 6.30 18.61
N ARG A 298 -14.59 6.29 18.36
CA ARG A 298 -15.14 6.53 17.02
C ARG A 298 -14.82 7.92 16.48
N ASP A 299 -14.84 8.94 17.34
CA ASP A 299 -14.45 10.30 16.94
C ASP A 299 -12.96 10.35 16.55
N LEU A 300 -12.12 9.65 17.31
CA LEU A 300 -10.70 9.51 16.98
C LEU A 300 -10.48 8.75 15.67
N GLU A 301 -11.20 7.65 15.43
CA GLU A 301 -11.12 6.89 14.18
C GLU A 301 -11.49 7.75 12.98
N HIS A 302 -12.61 8.48 13.03
CA HIS A 302 -13.00 9.41 11.97
C HIS A 302 -11.98 10.54 11.77
N LEU A 303 -11.39 11.06 12.86
CA LEU A 303 -10.32 12.05 12.79
C LEU A 303 -9.09 11.46 12.09
N MET A 304 -8.67 10.25 12.45
CA MET A 304 -7.51 9.60 11.87
C MET A 304 -7.71 9.24 10.41
N ASP A 305 -8.90 8.78 10.02
CA ASP A 305 -9.26 8.58 8.60
C ASP A 305 -9.08 9.89 7.81
N TRP A 306 -9.58 11.00 8.34
CA TRP A 306 -9.42 12.31 7.71
C TRP A 306 -7.95 12.78 7.66
N VAL A 307 -7.17 12.56 8.72
CA VAL A 307 -5.73 12.89 8.77
C VAL A 307 -4.97 12.12 7.71
N ILE A 308 -5.20 10.81 7.60
CA ILE A 308 -4.51 9.95 6.63
C ILE A 308 -4.90 10.32 5.19
N ASP A 309 -6.19 10.53 4.92
CA ASP A 309 -6.65 11.01 3.60
C ASP A 309 -6.02 12.37 3.26
N SER A 310 -5.95 13.29 4.21
CA SER A 310 -5.32 14.61 4.04
C SER A 310 -3.81 14.53 3.78
N ILE A 311 -3.11 13.54 4.34
CA ILE A 311 -1.70 13.27 4.05
C ILE A 311 -1.54 12.71 2.63
N ARG A 312 -2.43 11.80 2.22
CA ARG A 312 -2.44 11.18 0.88
C ARG A 312 -2.70 12.20 -0.23
N GLU A 313 -3.48 13.23 0.03
CA GLU A 313 -3.69 14.36 -0.90
C GLU A 313 -2.39 15.07 -1.31
N TYR A 314 -1.34 14.97 -0.48
CA TYR A 314 0.00 15.54 -0.72
C TYR A 314 0.99 14.50 -1.26
N GLY A 315 0.54 13.26 -1.48
CA GLY A 315 1.37 12.13 -1.88
C GLY A 315 2.09 11.45 -0.72
N GLY A 316 1.73 11.77 0.53
CA GLY A 316 2.23 11.05 1.71
C GLY A 316 1.47 9.77 2.00
N ASN A 317 1.99 8.99 2.93
CA ASN A 317 1.34 7.77 3.38
C ASN A 317 1.44 7.64 4.91
N VAL A 318 0.49 6.92 5.48
CA VAL A 318 0.59 6.36 6.82
C VAL A 318 0.27 4.87 6.67
N ASP A 319 1.27 4.04 6.89
CA ASP A 319 1.22 2.60 6.69
C ASP A 319 0.33 1.97 7.76
N ASP A 320 0.39 2.44 9.02
CA ASP A 320 -0.45 1.96 10.13
C ASP A 320 -0.43 2.96 11.30
N TRP A 321 -1.34 2.82 12.27
CA TRP A 321 -1.34 3.68 13.46
C TRP A 321 -1.84 2.96 14.71
N ARG A 322 -1.35 3.40 15.88
CA ARG A 322 -1.77 2.91 17.20
C ARG A 322 -2.08 4.08 18.12
N TYR A 323 -2.99 3.84 19.06
CA TYR A 323 -3.31 4.78 20.11
C TYR A 323 -3.56 4.06 21.43
N CYS A 324 -3.32 4.77 22.53
CA CYS A 324 -3.65 4.26 23.87
C CYS A 324 -4.61 5.20 24.61
N PRO A 325 -5.87 4.80 24.86
CA PRO A 325 -6.81 5.58 25.66
C PRO A 325 -6.59 5.40 27.17
N ILE A 326 -5.99 4.29 27.61
CA ILE A 326 -5.83 3.92 29.03
C ILE A 326 -5.11 5.02 29.82
N HIS A 327 -5.65 5.36 30.99
CA HIS A 327 -5.08 6.38 31.88
C HIS A 327 -5.39 6.07 33.36
N PRO A 328 -4.45 6.27 34.31
CA PRO A 328 -4.68 5.96 35.74
C PRO A 328 -5.85 6.75 36.34
N GLU A 329 -5.96 8.02 35.93
CA GLU A 329 -7.01 8.95 36.37
C GLU A 329 -8.19 9.02 35.39
N ALA A 330 -8.47 7.96 34.63
CA ALA A 330 -9.61 7.94 33.71
C ALA A 330 -10.92 8.27 34.44
N VAL A 331 -11.85 8.97 33.78
CA VAL A 331 -13.21 9.18 34.29
C VAL A 331 -14.08 7.98 33.90
N ILE A 332 -13.87 7.45 32.70
CA ILE A 332 -14.57 6.26 32.20
C ILE A 332 -13.86 5.00 32.68
N GLU A 333 -14.59 4.15 33.39
CA GLU A 333 -14.03 2.97 34.07
C GLU A 333 -13.34 1.97 33.13
N LYS A 334 -13.88 1.77 31.92
CA LYS A 334 -13.25 0.93 30.85
C LYS A 334 -11.78 1.28 30.62
N TYR A 335 -11.39 2.54 30.80
CA TYR A 335 -10.05 3.04 30.47
C TYR A 335 -9.18 3.33 31.70
N ARG A 336 -9.65 3.00 32.92
CA ARG A 336 -8.91 3.25 34.15
C ARG A 336 -7.80 2.22 34.32
N GLY A 337 -6.56 2.68 34.39
CA GLY A 337 -5.42 1.82 34.70
C GLY A 337 -4.11 2.28 34.06
N THR A 338 -3.16 1.36 34.02
CA THR A 338 -1.89 1.53 33.31
C THR A 338 -1.84 0.58 32.12
N SER A 339 -1.11 0.96 31.07
CA SER A 339 -0.90 0.11 29.88
C SER A 339 0.52 0.25 29.40
N MET A 340 1.10 -0.85 28.90
CA MET A 340 2.39 -0.85 28.20
C MET A 340 2.32 -0.10 26.87
N ASP A 341 1.13 0.05 26.29
CA ASP A 341 0.92 0.83 25.07
C ASP A 341 0.94 2.34 25.34
N ARG A 342 0.73 2.78 26.59
CA ARG A 342 0.82 4.19 26.93
C ARG A 342 2.28 4.60 27.06
N LYS A 343 2.76 5.49 26.19
CA LYS A 343 4.10 6.11 26.33
C LYS A 343 4.22 6.74 27.72
N PRO A 344 5.28 6.44 28.51
CA PRO A 344 6.60 5.94 28.10
C PRO A 344 6.71 4.42 27.88
N GLY A 345 5.64 3.64 28.03
CA GLY A 345 5.62 2.25 27.61
C GLY A 345 5.83 2.10 26.09
N PRO A 346 6.60 1.09 25.64
CA PRO A 346 6.94 0.89 24.23
C PRO A 346 5.89 0.08 23.43
N GLY A 347 4.77 -0.32 24.03
CA GLY A 347 3.84 -1.32 23.47
C GLY A 347 3.35 -1.01 22.07
N MET A 348 2.96 0.24 21.80
CA MET A 348 2.55 0.68 20.45
C MET A 348 3.66 0.52 19.41
N LEU A 349 4.91 0.83 19.77
CA LEU A 349 6.05 0.68 18.88
C LEU A 349 6.35 -0.80 18.65
N LEU A 350 6.37 -1.61 19.72
CA LEU A 350 6.68 -3.05 19.64
C LEU A 350 5.65 -3.81 18.79
N ASP A 351 4.36 -3.51 18.91
CA ASP A 351 3.33 -4.13 18.06
C ASP A 351 3.57 -3.84 16.57
N LEU A 352 3.87 -2.58 16.24
CA LEU A 352 4.15 -2.18 14.86
C LEU A 352 5.47 -2.77 14.33
N LEU A 353 6.54 -2.76 15.14
CA LEU A 353 7.81 -3.41 14.81
C LEU A 353 7.60 -4.90 14.52
N GLN A 354 6.77 -5.58 15.29
CA GLN A 354 6.47 -7.00 15.10
C GLN A 354 5.63 -7.25 13.84
N ARG A 355 4.48 -6.58 13.71
CA ARG A 355 3.56 -6.78 12.56
C ARG A 355 4.22 -6.45 11.23
N TRP A 356 5.02 -5.40 11.23
CA TRP A 356 5.73 -4.94 10.04
C TRP A 356 7.16 -5.48 9.96
N GLU A 357 7.56 -6.42 10.83
CA GLU A 357 8.85 -7.13 10.76
C GLU A 357 10.05 -6.19 10.60
N LEU A 358 10.04 -5.11 11.37
CA LEU A 358 10.98 -4.00 11.22
C LEU A 358 12.21 -4.23 12.09
N CYS A 359 13.36 -3.81 11.60
CA CYS A 359 14.58 -3.75 12.39
C CYS A 359 14.57 -2.47 13.25
N PRO A 360 14.51 -2.55 14.59
CA PRO A 360 14.38 -1.36 15.45
C PRO A 360 15.53 -0.35 15.27
N SER A 361 16.75 -0.83 15.02
CA SER A 361 17.93 0.01 14.79
C SER A 361 17.88 0.79 13.46
N CYS A 362 16.98 0.41 12.55
CA CYS A 362 16.74 1.13 11.30
C CYS A 362 15.52 2.06 11.41
N CYS A 363 14.94 2.20 12.60
CA CYS A 363 13.74 2.99 12.84
C CYS A 363 14.04 4.26 13.64
N LEU A 364 13.21 5.28 13.42
CA LEU A 364 13.27 6.56 14.13
C LEU A 364 11.91 6.86 14.75
N MET A 365 11.89 7.44 15.94
CA MET A 365 10.68 7.99 16.55
C MET A 365 10.82 9.50 16.72
N PHE A 366 9.90 10.25 16.12
CA PHE A 366 9.79 11.69 16.31
C PHE A 366 8.65 11.98 17.30
N GLY A 367 8.98 12.65 18.40
CA GLY A 367 8.04 13.00 19.47
C GLY A 367 8.47 14.28 20.19
N ASP A 368 7.53 14.99 20.77
CA ASP A 368 7.77 16.26 21.48
C ASP A 368 7.96 16.07 22.99
N GLN A 369 7.53 14.94 23.54
CA GLN A 369 7.55 14.70 24.99
C GLN A 369 8.70 13.78 25.43
N PRO A 370 9.19 13.91 26.69
CA PRO A 370 10.15 12.97 27.27
C PRO A 370 9.63 11.52 27.28
N SER A 371 8.32 11.33 27.36
CA SER A 371 7.67 10.01 27.31
C SER A 371 7.87 9.33 25.95
N ASP A 372 7.93 10.09 24.85
CA ASP A 372 8.23 9.56 23.51
C ASP A 372 9.64 9.00 23.46
N MET A 373 10.60 9.78 23.93
CA MET A 373 12.01 9.39 23.93
C MET A 373 12.26 8.17 24.83
N ALA A 374 11.51 8.06 25.93
CA ALA A 374 11.55 6.89 26.80
C ALA A 374 10.95 5.64 26.12
N ALA A 375 9.82 5.78 25.42
CA ALA A 375 9.21 4.68 24.66
C ALA A 375 10.11 4.21 23.51
N ALA A 376 10.69 5.13 22.74
CA ALA A 376 11.65 4.83 21.68
C ALA A 376 12.83 4.02 22.22
N ARG A 377 13.47 4.51 23.29
CA ARG A 377 14.60 3.83 23.95
C ARG A 377 14.23 2.44 24.43
N ALA A 378 13.04 2.28 25.04
CA ALA A 378 12.57 0.99 25.52
C ALA A 378 12.25 0.00 24.39
N ALA A 379 11.89 0.50 23.20
CA ALA A 379 11.68 -0.30 21.99
C ALA A 379 12.96 -0.58 21.19
N GLY A 380 14.11 -0.01 21.57
CA GLY A 380 15.35 -0.11 20.80
C GLY A 380 15.36 0.75 19.53
N VAL A 381 14.48 1.75 19.46
CA VAL A 381 14.33 2.72 18.36
C VAL A 381 15.05 4.02 18.73
N GLU A 382 15.68 4.69 17.77
CA GLU A 382 16.29 5.99 18.01
C GLU A 382 15.21 7.08 18.13
N GLY A 383 15.18 7.77 19.27
CA GLY A 383 14.27 8.89 19.51
C GLY A 383 14.86 10.24 19.09
N VAL A 384 14.06 11.04 18.38
CA VAL A 384 14.38 12.39 17.93
C VAL A 384 13.35 13.36 18.48
N THR A 385 13.79 14.33 19.28
CA THR A 385 12.89 15.32 19.89
C THR A 385 12.46 16.38 18.88
N VAL A 386 11.15 16.58 18.76
CA VAL A 386 10.52 17.68 18.02
C VAL A 386 10.16 18.79 19.01
N GLY A 387 10.29 20.05 18.62
CA GLY A 387 9.97 21.18 19.50
C GLY A 387 10.54 22.49 18.96
N PRO A 388 11.69 22.98 19.44
CA PRO A 388 12.33 24.18 18.88
C PRO A 388 12.66 24.05 17.38
N VAL A 389 12.89 22.81 16.94
CA VAL A 389 13.09 22.45 15.53
C VAL A 389 11.93 21.55 15.13
N SER A 390 11.26 21.93 14.05
CA SER A 390 10.11 21.21 13.50
C SER A 390 10.52 19.89 12.83
N LEU A 391 9.56 18.97 12.65
CA LEU A 391 9.79 17.74 11.87
C LEU A 391 10.34 18.07 10.47
N ALA A 392 9.82 19.11 9.82
CA ALA A 392 10.26 19.52 8.49
C ALA A 392 11.74 19.92 8.44
N GLU A 393 12.22 20.63 9.45
CA GLU A 393 13.63 21.04 9.58
C GLU A 393 14.54 19.87 9.96
N LEU A 394 14.08 18.97 10.83
CA LEU A 394 14.82 17.76 11.20
C LEU A 394 15.04 16.84 9.99
N ILE A 395 14.00 16.62 9.17
CA ILE A 395 14.11 15.82 7.95
C ILE A 395 14.98 16.52 6.90
N ALA A 396 14.94 17.85 6.81
CA ALA A 396 15.77 18.60 5.87
C ALA A 396 17.26 18.64 6.25
N SER A 397 17.58 18.55 7.54
CA SER A 397 18.95 18.65 8.07
C SER A 397 19.67 17.32 8.25
N ARG A 398 18.94 16.20 8.24
CA ARG A 398 19.54 14.86 8.33
C ARG A 398 20.15 14.44 6.99
N GLU A 399 21.47 14.37 6.94
CA GLU A 399 22.18 13.66 5.87
C GLU A 399 21.80 12.17 5.89
N GLY A 400 21.48 11.61 4.73
CA GLY A 400 21.07 10.22 4.60
C GLY A 400 19.59 9.95 4.91
N PHE A 401 18.77 10.99 5.13
CA PHE A 401 17.33 10.88 4.93
C PHE A 401 17.00 10.91 3.45
#